data_AF-A0A2G2PF97-F1
#
_entry.id   AF-A0A2G2PF97-F1
#
_cell.length_a   1.000
_cell.length_b   1.000
_cell.length_c   1.000
_cell.angle_alpha   90.00
_cell.angle_beta   90.00
_cell.angle_gamma   90.00
#
_symmetry.space_group_name_H-M   'P 1'
#
loop_
_entity.id
_entity.type
_entity.pdbx_description
1 polymer ?
#
loop_
_entity_poly.entity_id
_entity_poly.type
_entity_poly.pdbx_seq_one_letter_code
_entity_poly.pdbx_strand_id
1 'polypeptide(L)'
;MNNVSNEKRKTKEIFVGTLTAIEEEAINGTDIGMLIINGEDAYSGQTLKVATENENLFANIIDKEGVSKPYIMGPDSICYLLDGIDGIKILDVTAINDLFNCPISKSIKIYVIGIDAPQNVKNCPKLIENWCEINKSLGGPDTYTQAWLGA
;
A
#
# COMPACT_ATOMS: atom_id res chain seq x y z
N MET A 1 27.26 8.92 9.86
CA MET A 1 27.85 7.61 9.51
C MET A 1 26.95 6.98 8.45
N ASN A 2 27.42 6.84 7.21
CA ASN A 2 26.68 6.14 6.17
C ASN A 2 26.94 4.65 6.31
N ASN A 3 26.21 4.00 7.20
CA ASN A 3 26.16 2.54 7.23
C ASN A 3 25.29 2.12 6.05
N VAL A 4 25.92 1.71 4.94
CA VAL A 4 25.20 1.01 3.87
C VAL A 4 24.74 -0.31 4.47
N SER A 5 23.42 -0.44 4.68
CA SER A 5 22.82 -1.69 5.13
C SER A 5 23.03 -2.75 4.04
N ASN A 6 23.73 -3.84 4.36
CA ASN A 6 23.86 -5.02 3.50
C ASN A 6 22.65 -5.97 3.64
N GLU A 7 21.59 -5.53 4.32
CA GLU A 7 20.39 -6.32 4.55
C GLU A 7 19.64 -6.54 3.23
N LYS A 8 19.49 -7.81 2.83
CA LYS A 8 18.66 -8.20 1.69
C LYS A 8 17.20 -8.28 2.14
N ARG A 9 16.48 -7.16 2.01
CA ARG A 9 15.04 -7.12 2.26
C ARG A 9 14.29 -7.82 1.14
N LYS A 10 13.20 -8.52 1.47
CA LYS A 10 12.32 -9.13 0.45
C LYS A 10 11.55 -8.02 -0.26
N THR A 11 11.45 -8.12 -1.57
CA THR A 11 10.65 -7.22 -2.41
C THR A 11 9.82 -8.06 -3.35
N LYS A 12 8.54 -7.70 -3.53
CA LYS A 12 7.60 -8.48 -4.33
C LYS A 12 6.57 -7.56 -4.97
N GLU A 13 6.15 -7.88 -6.18
CA GLU A 13 4.89 -7.37 -6.71
C GLU A 13 3.75 -8.01 -5.90
N ILE A 14 2.99 -7.19 -5.20
CA ILE A 14 1.89 -7.65 -4.34
C ILE A 14 0.54 -7.44 -4.99
N PHE A 15 0.44 -6.57 -6.00
CA PHE A 15 -0.79 -6.35 -6.76
C PHE A 15 -0.49 -5.67 -8.09
N VAL A 16 -1.30 -5.95 -9.10
CA VAL A 16 -1.31 -5.20 -10.37
C VAL A 16 -2.75 -4.87 -10.70
N GLY A 17 -3.00 -3.62 -11.10
CA GLY A 17 -4.34 -3.21 -11.44
C GLY A 17 -4.43 -1.83 -12.04
N THR A 18 -5.65 -1.34 -12.18
CA THR A 18 -5.95 0.03 -12.55
C THR A 18 -6.40 0.78 -11.30
N LEU A 19 -5.77 1.93 -11.02
CA LEU A 19 -6.24 2.86 -9.99
C LEU A 19 -7.53 3.52 -10.48
N THR A 20 -8.65 3.30 -9.77
CA THR A 20 -9.98 3.75 -10.20
C THR A 20 -10.56 4.88 -9.35
N ALA A 21 -10.11 5.03 -8.12
CA ALA A 21 -10.55 6.12 -7.24
C ALA A 21 -9.51 6.39 -6.15
N ILE A 22 -9.51 7.63 -5.66
CA ILE A 22 -8.97 8.01 -4.36
C ILE A 22 -10.13 8.65 -3.62
N GLU A 23 -10.53 8.02 -2.52
CA GLU A 23 -11.62 8.49 -1.67
C GLU A 23 -11.01 9.10 -0.41
N GLU A 24 -11.60 10.19 0.10
CA GLU A 24 -11.27 10.70 1.43
C GLU A 24 -12.26 10.10 2.43
N GLU A 25 -11.73 9.43 3.46
CA GLU A 25 -12.52 8.88 4.56
C GLU A 25 -12.10 9.52 5.88
N ALA A 26 -13.06 10.04 6.64
CA ALA A 26 -12.82 10.50 8.00
C ALA A 26 -13.02 9.34 8.98
N ILE A 27 -11.91 8.78 9.51
CA ILE A 27 -11.95 7.68 10.47
C ILE A 27 -11.46 8.18 11.82
N ASN A 28 -12.33 8.10 12.83
CA ASN A 28 -12.04 8.55 14.21
C ASN A 28 -11.49 9.99 14.30
N GLY A 29 -11.95 10.87 13.41
CA GLY A 29 -11.53 12.27 13.36
C GLY A 29 -10.18 12.50 12.66
N THR A 30 -9.65 11.49 11.98
CA THR A 30 -8.47 11.58 11.11
C THR A 30 -8.90 11.41 9.66
N ASP A 31 -8.50 12.33 8.79
CA ASP A 31 -8.79 12.26 7.35
C ASP A 31 -7.73 11.38 6.69
N ILE A 32 -8.17 10.27 6.09
CA ILE A 32 -7.30 9.37 5.36
C ILE A 32 -7.69 9.30 3.88
N GLY A 33 -6.70 9.16 3.03
CA GLY A 33 -6.89 8.79 1.63
C GLY A 33 -7.06 7.28 1.50
N MET A 34 -7.98 6.87 0.64
CA MET A 34 -8.24 5.47 0.30
C MET A 34 -8.06 5.28 -1.20
N LEU A 35 -6.94 4.68 -1.59
CA LEU A 35 -6.70 4.31 -2.97
C LEU A 35 -7.44 3.01 -3.28
N ILE A 36 -8.20 3.01 -4.37
CA ILE A 36 -8.95 1.84 -4.84
C ILE A 36 -8.36 1.38 -6.17
N ILE A 37 -7.73 0.21 -6.15
CA ILE A 37 -7.06 -0.40 -7.30
C ILE A 37 -7.79 -1.68 -7.68
N ASN A 38 -8.39 -1.72 -8.87
CA ASN A 38 -9.05 -2.91 -9.39
C ASN A 38 -8.04 -3.80 -10.09
N GLY A 39 -7.99 -5.07 -9.68
CA GLY A 39 -6.98 -6.02 -10.11
C GLY A 39 -7.07 -6.38 -11.59
N GLU A 40 -5.90 -6.50 -12.20
CA GLU A 40 -5.69 -6.98 -13.57
C GLU A 40 -4.94 -8.31 -13.56
N ASP A 41 -4.92 -8.98 -14.71
CA ASP A 41 -4.14 -10.20 -14.92
C ASP A 41 -4.42 -11.26 -13.82
N ALA A 42 -3.39 -11.67 -13.07
CA ALA A 42 -3.50 -12.64 -11.97
C ALA A 42 -4.41 -12.16 -10.82
N TYR A 43 -4.65 -10.86 -10.70
CA TYR A 43 -5.46 -10.24 -9.66
C TYR A 43 -6.89 -9.91 -10.13
N SER A 44 -7.26 -10.31 -11.36
CA SER A 44 -8.57 -9.99 -11.94
C SER A 44 -9.73 -10.40 -11.03
N GLY A 45 -10.64 -9.45 -10.81
CA GLY A 45 -11.84 -9.58 -9.96
C GLY A 45 -11.59 -9.35 -8.47
N GLN A 46 -10.37 -9.00 -8.09
CA GLN A 46 -10.04 -8.55 -6.73
C GLN A 46 -9.86 -7.03 -6.73
N THR A 47 -9.99 -6.42 -5.55
CA THR A 47 -9.72 -4.99 -5.35
C THR A 47 -8.71 -4.84 -4.22
N LEU A 48 -7.67 -4.06 -4.44
CA LEU A 48 -6.77 -3.62 -3.38
C LEU A 48 -7.23 -2.24 -2.90
N LYS A 49 -7.53 -2.13 -1.61
CA LYS A 49 -7.78 -0.85 -0.94
C LYS A 49 -6.58 -0.49 -0.09
N VAL A 50 -5.94 0.65 -0.36
CA VAL A 50 -4.77 1.13 0.39
C VAL A 50 -5.14 2.39 1.15
N ALA A 51 -4.96 2.35 2.48
CA ALA A 51 -5.09 3.52 3.34
C ALA A 51 -3.78 4.31 3.34
N THR A 52 -3.88 5.63 3.16
CA THR A 52 -2.74 6.54 3.12
C THR A 52 -3.03 7.82 3.89
N GLU A 53 -1.99 8.36 4.51
CA GLU A 53 -1.90 9.78 4.84
C GLU A 53 -0.73 10.37 4.04
N ASN A 54 0.38 10.70 4.69
CA ASN A 54 1.65 11.02 4.02
C ASN A 54 2.37 9.76 3.52
N GLU A 55 2.15 8.62 4.17
CA GLU A 55 2.65 7.31 3.80
C GLU A 55 1.50 6.31 3.60
N ASN A 56 1.72 5.29 2.77
CA ASN A 56 0.82 4.15 2.70
C ASN A 56 0.92 3.33 3.99
N LEU A 57 -0.18 3.23 4.73
CA LEU A 57 -0.20 2.67 6.08
C LEU A 57 -0.50 1.18 6.07
N PHE A 58 -1.55 0.79 5.36
CA PHE A 58 -1.95 -0.61 5.20
C PHE A 58 -2.79 -0.79 3.94
N ALA A 59 -2.89 -2.04 3.48
CA ALA A 59 -3.80 -2.42 2.43
C ALA A 59 -4.57 -3.69 2.77
N ASN A 60 -5.83 -3.69 2.36
CA ASN A 60 -6.71 -4.84 2.39
C ASN A 60 -6.96 -5.31 0.96
N ILE A 61 -6.96 -6.62 0.77
CA ILE A 61 -7.43 -7.24 -0.47
C ILE A 61 -8.89 -7.66 -0.29
N ILE A 62 -9.73 -7.28 -1.23
CA ILE A 62 -11.13 -7.68 -1.31
C ILE A 62 -11.20 -8.71 -2.43
N ASP A 63 -11.55 -9.95 -2.09
CA ASP A 63 -11.69 -11.02 -3.06
C ASP A 63 -13.00 -10.92 -3.87
N LYS A 64 -13.19 -11.85 -4.82
CA LYS A 64 -14.33 -11.85 -5.75
C LYS A 64 -15.66 -12.01 -5.03
N GLU A 65 -15.65 -12.63 -3.85
CA GLU A 65 -16.81 -12.79 -2.99
C GLU A 65 -17.08 -11.55 -2.11
N GLY A 66 -16.26 -10.50 -2.23
CA GLY A 66 -16.38 -9.26 -1.45
C GLY A 66 -15.80 -9.37 -0.04
N VAL A 67 -15.03 -10.41 0.27
CA VAL A 67 -14.44 -10.60 1.59
C VAL A 67 -13.13 -9.79 1.68
N SER A 68 -13.13 -8.79 2.57
CA SER A 68 -11.96 -7.97 2.87
C SER A 68 -11.02 -8.67 3.85
N LYS A 69 -9.73 -8.73 3.52
CA LYS A 69 -8.69 -9.35 4.35
C LYS A 69 -7.44 -8.45 4.43
N PRO A 70 -6.83 -8.28 5.61
CA PRO A 70 -5.52 -7.64 5.73
C PRO A 70 -4.49 -8.30 4.83
N TYR A 71 -3.72 -7.48 4.11
CA TYR A 71 -2.79 -7.98 3.10
C TYR A 71 -1.35 -7.55 3.35
N ILE A 72 -1.14 -6.24 3.55
CA ILE A 72 0.14 -5.65 3.91
C ILE A 72 -0.10 -4.46 4.84
N MET A 73 0.84 -4.21 5.74
CA MET A 73 0.76 -3.08 6.69
C MET A 73 2.15 -2.63 7.08
N GLY A 74 2.25 -1.38 7.52
CA GLY A 74 3.43 -0.84 8.18
C GLY A 74 3.87 -1.76 9.34
N PRO A 75 5.18 -1.92 9.56
CA PRO A 75 6.29 -1.19 8.94
C PRO A 75 6.71 -1.63 7.52
N ASP A 76 6.07 -2.65 6.93
CA ASP A 76 6.40 -3.02 5.54
C ASP A 76 5.95 -1.89 4.60
N SER A 77 6.78 -1.58 3.60
CA SER A 77 6.48 -0.49 2.68
C SER A 77 5.59 -0.95 1.55
N ILE A 78 4.60 -0.13 1.23
CA ILE A 78 3.78 -0.23 0.02
C ILE A 78 4.27 0.87 -0.92
N CYS A 79 4.75 0.48 -2.10
CA CYS A 79 5.30 1.40 -3.10
C CYS A 79 4.60 1.21 -4.43
N TYR A 80 4.62 2.24 -5.26
CA TYR A 80 3.94 2.23 -6.56
C TYR A 80 4.92 2.42 -7.70
N LEU A 81 4.75 1.62 -8.75
CA LEU A 81 5.34 1.83 -10.06
C LEU A 81 4.23 2.04 -11.07
N LEU A 82 4.35 3.10 -11.87
CA LEU A 82 3.47 3.33 -13.01
C LEU A 82 4.16 2.92 -14.30
N ASP A 83 3.42 2.23 -15.16
CA ASP A 83 3.78 2.02 -16.55
C ASP A 83 3.08 3.11 -17.39
N GLY A 84 3.78 4.25 -17.53
CA GLY A 84 3.30 5.43 -18.25
C GLY A 84 3.94 5.57 -19.63
N ILE A 85 3.44 6.53 -20.42
CA ILE A 85 3.90 6.79 -21.81
C ILE A 85 5.40 7.15 -21.88
N ASP A 86 5.99 7.68 -20.82
CA ASP A 86 7.40 8.08 -20.74
C ASP A 86 8.29 7.09 -19.94
N GLY A 87 7.81 5.86 -19.70
CA GLY A 87 8.52 4.81 -18.96
C GLY A 87 8.12 4.69 -17.48
N ILE A 88 8.83 3.81 -16.76
CA ILE A 88 8.51 3.44 -15.37
C ILE A 88 8.83 4.60 -14.43
N LYS A 89 7.84 5.03 -13.64
CA LYS A 89 8.01 6.06 -12.59
C LYS A 89 7.69 5.46 -11.22
N ILE A 90 8.61 5.66 -10.25
CA ILE A 90 8.33 5.45 -8.82
C ILE A 90 7.63 6.70 -8.32
N LEU A 91 6.51 6.52 -7.62
CA LEU A 91 5.75 7.63 -7.04
C LEU A 91 5.74 7.56 -5.53
N ASP A 92 5.87 8.73 -4.90
CA ASP A 92 5.38 8.95 -3.56
C ASP A 92 3.88 9.27 -3.57
N VAL A 93 3.28 9.36 -2.38
CA VAL A 93 1.84 9.61 -2.22
C VAL A 93 1.44 10.97 -2.80
N THR A 94 2.28 12.00 -2.65
CA THR A 94 1.99 13.34 -3.16
C THR A 94 1.91 13.36 -4.68
N ALA A 95 2.83 12.66 -5.36
CA ALA A 95 2.83 12.52 -6.80
C ALA A 95 1.61 11.73 -7.33
N ILE A 96 1.03 10.84 -6.52
CA ILE A 96 -0.25 10.18 -6.84
C ILE A 96 -1.42 11.15 -6.74
N ASN A 97 -1.47 12.00 -5.72
CA ASN A 97 -2.50 13.04 -5.62
C ASN A 97 -2.41 14.02 -6.81
N ASP A 98 -1.20 14.37 -7.25
CA ASP A 98 -0.99 15.21 -8.43
C ASP A 98 -1.51 14.55 -9.73
N LEU A 99 -1.47 13.23 -9.84
CA LEU A 99 -2.05 12.51 -10.97
C LEU A 99 -3.57 12.65 -11.03
N PHE A 100 -4.28 12.76 -9.90
CA PHE A 100 -5.73 12.96 -9.89
C PHE A 100 -6.15 14.38 -10.25
N ASN A 101 -5.32 15.38 -9.93
CA ASN A 101 -5.53 16.75 -10.41
C ASN A 101 -5.24 16.92 -11.91
N CYS A 102 -4.58 15.92 -12.52
CA CYS A 102 -4.44 15.85 -13.95
C CYS A 102 -5.78 15.38 -14.57
N PRO A 103 -6.28 16.02 -15.65
CA PRO A 103 -7.51 15.58 -16.32
C PRO A 103 -7.24 14.27 -17.10
N ILE A 104 -7.04 13.17 -16.36
CA ILE A 104 -6.65 11.90 -16.96
C ILE A 104 -7.91 11.22 -17.49
N SER A 105 -8.08 11.30 -18.81
CA SER A 105 -9.07 10.55 -19.59
C SER A 105 -8.72 9.06 -19.74
N LYS A 106 -7.80 8.52 -18.93
CA LYS A 106 -7.21 7.19 -19.06
C LYS A 106 -7.05 6.48 -17.72
N SER A 107 -7.41 5.20 -17.70
CA SER A 107 -7.05 4.24 -16.65
C SER A 107 -5.53 4.18 -16.47
N ILE A 108 -5.04 4.41 -15.26
CA ILE A 108 -3.61 4.30 -14.94
C ILE A 108 -3.34 2.89 -14.42
N LYS A 109 -2.60 2.09 -15.20
CA LYS A 109 -2.08 0.82 -14.71
C LYS A 109 -1.00 1.07 -13.66
N ILE A 110 -1.16 0.44 -12.50
CA ILE A 110 -0.28 0.58 -11.34
C ILE A 110 0.18 -0.81 -10.90
N TYR A 111 1.49 -0.90 -10.63
CA TYR A 111 2.11 -2.04 -10.00
C TYR A 111 2.39 -1.68 -8.55
N VAL A 112 1.88 -2.49 -7.64
CA VAL A 112 2.05 -2.29 -6.20
C VAL A 112 3.16 -3.22 -5.74
N ILE A 113 4.21 -2.63 -5.16
CA ILE A 113 5.40 -3.33 -4.70
C ILE A 113 5.42 -3.32 -3.18
N GLY A 114 5.43 -4.50 -2.56
CA GLY A 114 5.67 -4.68 -1.14
C GLY A 114 7.17 -4.81 -0.85
N ILE A 115 7.64 -4.11 0.18
CA ILE A 115 9.03 -4.20 0.64
C ILE A 115 9.04 -4.50 2.14
N ASP A 116 9.71 -5.58 2.50
CA ASP A 116 9.88 -6.01 3.88
C ASP A 116 10.55 -4.91 4.71
N ALA A 117 10.04 -4.68 5.92
CA ALA A 117 10.66 -3.79 6.87
C ALA A 117 12.05 -4.30 7.27
N PRO A 118 13.02 -3.40 7.54
CA PRO A 118 14.31 -3.77 8.11
C PRO A 118 14.17 -4.57 9.42
N GLN A 119 15.05 -5.55 9.64
CA GLN A 119 14.98 -6.45 10.79
C GLN A 119 15.11 -5.70 12.12
N ASN A 120 15.85 -4.60 12.17
CA ASN A 120 15.94 -3.75 13.37
C ASN A 120 14.62 -3.05 13.70
N VAL A 121 13.79 -2.72 12.70
CA VAL A 121 12.44 -2.19 12.91
C VAL A 121 11.52 -3.30 13.41
N LYS A 122 11.54 -4.46 12.75
CA LYS A 122 10.72 -5.63 13.13
C LYS A 122 11.03 -6.14 14.55
N ASN A 123 12.31 -6.05 14.95
CA ASN A 123 12.77 -6.45 16.27
C ASN A 123 12.54 -5.40 17.37
N CYS A 124 11.92 -4.25 17.05
CA CYS A 124 11.60 -3.23 18.03
C CYS A 124 10.10 -3.33 18.40
N PRO A 125 9.74 -3.96 19.53
CA PRO A 125 8.34 -4.22 19.86
C PRO A 125 7.50 -2.95 19.93
N LYS A 126 8.07 -1.86 20.48
CA LYS A 126 7.40 -0.58 20.59
C LYS A 126 7.06 0.05 19.23
N LEU A 127 7.94 -0.11 18.22
CA LEU A 127 7.64 0.38 16.88
C LEU A 127 6.52 -0.44 16.23
N ILE A 128 6.54 -1.76 16.40
CA ILE A 128 5.47 -2.64 15.90
C ILE A 128 4.14 -2.32 16.57
N GLU A 129 4.13 -2.15 17.89
CA GLU A 129 2.95 -1.77 18.66
C GLU A 129 2.36 -0.45 18.17
N ASN A 130 3.18 0.59 17.99
CA ASN A 130 2.73 1.87 17.45
C ASN A 130 2.11 1.74 16.04
N TRP A 131 2.71 0.94 15.16
CA TRP A 131 2.14 0.69 13.82
C TRP A 131 0.78 0.00 13.90
N CYS A 132 0.64 -1.02 14.75
CA CYS A 132 -0.62 -1.70 14.99
C CYS A 132 -1.69 -0.76 15.57
N GLU A 133 -1.32 0.11 16.52
CA GLU A 133 -2.23 1.09 17.12
C GLU A 133 -2.74 2.11 16.09
N ILE A 134 -1.85 2.67 15.27
CA ILE A 134 -2.21 3.60 14.19
C ILE A 134 -3.16 2.91 13.22
N ASN A 135 -2.78 1.73 12.71
CA ASN A 135 -3.59 1.01 11.74
C ASN A 135 -4.98 0.68 12.31
N LYS A 136 -5.04 0.18 13.56
CA LYS A 136 -6.31 -0.08 14.26
C LYS A 136 -7.17 1.17 14.39
N SER A 137 -6.56 2.31 14.73
CA SER A 137 -7.28 3.58 14.88
C SER A 137 -7.89 4.07 13.56
N LEU A 138 -7.36 3.59 12.43
CA LEU A 138 -7.81 3.90 11.08
C LEU A 138 -8.62 2.76 10.44
N GLY A 139 -9.12 1.81 11.25
CA GLY A 139 -9.95 0.70 10.75
C GLY A 139 -9.17 -0.43 10.06
N GLY A 140 -7.84 -0.40 10.15
CA GLY A 140 -6.92 -1.40 9.64
C GLY A 140 -6.60 -2.52 10.65
N PRO A 141 -5.65 -3.40 10.32
CA PRO A 141 -5.23 -4.52 11.16
C PRO A 141 -4.54 -4.07 12.45
N ASP A 142 -4.83 -4.75 13.56
CA ASP A 142 -4.22 -4.50 14.88
C ASP A 142 -3.06 -5.46 15.23
N THR A 143 -2.72 -6.35 14.30
CA THR A 143 -1.68 -7.36 14.48
C THR A 143 -0.75 -7.33 13.26
N TYR A 144 0.54 -7.10 13.49
CA TYR A 144 1.54 -7.14 12.43
C TYR A 144 1.65 -8.54 11.84
N THR A 145 1.35 -8.64 10.55
CA THR A 145 1.48 -9.87 9.77
C THR A 145 2.07 -9.56 8.40
N GLN A 146 2.72 -10.54 7.79
CA GLN A 146 3.30 -10.42 6.45
C GLN A 146 2.59 -11.33 5.46
N ALA A 147 1.25 -11.23 5.37
CA ALA A 147 0.44 -12.11 4.52
C ALA A 147 0.88 -12.04 3.04
N TRP A 148 1.25 -10.85 2.56
CA TRP A 148 1.78 -10.62 1.20
C TRP A 148 3.04 -11.43 0.83
N LEU A 149 3.83 -11.89 1.81
CA LEU A 149 4.99 -12.75 1.56
C LEU A 149 4.62 -14.21 1.26
N GLY A 150 3.47 -14.68 1.76
CA GLY A 150 2.98 -16.05 1.57
C GLY A 150 1.93 -16.21 0.46
N ALA A 151 1.37 -15.09 -0.02
CA ALA A 151 0.37 -15.04 -1.08
C ALA A 151 0.92 -15.36 -2.48
#